data_AF-X1REL7-F1
#
_entry.id   AF-X1REL7-F1
#
_cell.length_a   1.000
_cell.length_b   1.000
_cell.length_c   1.000
_cell.angle_alpha   90.00
_cell.angle_beta   90.00
_cell.angle_gamma   90.00
#
_symmetry.space_group_name_H-M   'P 1'
#
loop_
_entity.id
_entity.type
_entity.pdbx_description
1 polymer ?
#
loop_
_entity_poly.entity_id
_entity_poly.type
_entity_poly.pdbx_seq_one_letter_code
_entity_poly.pdbx_strand_id
1 'polypeptide(L)'
;GREPTCEEIAKKMDLPVYKVHKIMKISQVPFSLETPIGEEENSHLGDFIEDKVIPSPPDTVIQINLREKIEEALKNHTHREASILKMRFGLGDGNEHTLEEVGQQFKVTRERIRQIEEKALRKLRRSSCSRKLKSFISDY
;
A
#
# COMPACT_ATOMS: atom_id res chain seq x y z
N GLY A 1 40.57 -29.75 -1.72
CA GLY A 1 40.05 -29.01 -2.89
C GLY A 1 39.06 -27.97 -2.41
N ARG A 2 38.87 -26.87 -3.14
CA ARG A 2 37.87 -25.84 -2.81
C ARG A 2 36.56 -26.07 -3.55
N GLU A 3 35.47 -25.54 -3.01
CA GLU A 3 34.21 -25.48 -3.75
C GLU A 3 34.34 -24.52 -4.96
N PRO A 4 33.71 -24.87 -6.09
CA PRO A 4 33.71 -24.02 -7.29
C PRO A 4 32.80 -22.80 -7.09
N THR A 5 33.20 -21.66 -7.66
CA THR A 5 32.38 -20.44 -7.63
C THR A 5 31.22 -20.52 -8.63
N CYS A 6 30.19 -19.70 -8.43
CA CYS A 6 29.07 -19.61 -9.39
C CYS A 6 29.53 -19.23 -10.81
N GLU A 7 30.59 -18.44 -10.94
CA GLU A 7 31.19 -18.06 -12.22
C GLU A 7 31.88 -19.25 -12.92
N GLU A 8 32.56 -20.10 -12.16
CA GLU A 8 33.22 -21.30 -12.68
C GLU A 8 32.20 -22.35 -13.14
N ILE A 9 31.12 -22.50 -12.37
CA ILE A 9 29.98 -23.36 -12.72
C ILE A 9 29.30 -22.85 -14.00
N ALA A 10 29.03 -21.54 -14.07
CA ALA A 10 28.43 -20.89 -15.24
C ALA A 10 29.26 -21.11 -16.51
N LYS A 11 30.58 -20.91 -16.43
CA LYS A 11 31.50 -21.11 -17.55
C LYS A 11 31.56 -22.57 -18.02
N LYS A 12 31.49 -23.53 -17.09
CA LYS A 12 31.56 -24.96 -17.42
C LYS A 12 30.24 -25.52 -17.93
N MET A 13 29.11 -24.94 -17.51
CA MET A 13 27.77 -25.36 -17.92
C MET A 13 27.21 -24.58 -19.12
N ASP A 14 27.98 -23.62 -19.66
CA ASP A 14 27.54 -22.69 -20.73
C ASP A 14 26.21 -21.99 -20.38
N LEU A 15 26.10 -21.56 -19.13
CA LEU A 15 24.92 -20.86 -18.60
C LEU A 15 25.29 -19.44 -18.17
N PRO A 16 24.40 -18.45 -18.33
CA PRO A 16 24.57 -17.15 -17.71
C PRO A 16 24.69 -17.24 -16.18
N VAL A 17 25.62 -16.48 -15.59
CA VAL A 17 25.90 -16.47 -14.14
C VAL A 17 24.64 -16.21 -13.30
N TYR A 18 23.74 -15.33 -13.78
CA TYR A 18 22.47 -15.06 -13.08
C TYR A 18 21.56 -16.30 -12.97
N LYS A 19 21.57 -17.20 -13.98
CA LYS A 19 20.79 -18.44 -13.94
C LYS A 19 21.36 -19.40 -12.91
N VAL A 20 22.68 -19.51 -12.84
CA VAL A 20 23.36 -20.33 -11.83
C VAL A 20 23.04 -19.82 -10.42
N HIS A 21 23.12 -18.52 -10.16
CA HIS A 21 22.70 -17.94 -8.88
C HIS A 21 21.24 -18.23 -8.53
N LYS A 22 20.34 -18.11 -9.50
CA LYS A 22 18.92 -18.38 -9.29
C LYS A 22 18.68 -19.86 -8.95
N ILE A 23 19.31 -20.78 -9.68
CA ILE A 23 19.21 -22.22 -9.43
C ILE A 23 19.78 -22.56 -8.05
N MET A 24 20.98 -22.08 -7.72
CA MET A 24 21.61 -22.28 -6.42
C MET A 24 20.77 -21.75 -5.25
N LYS A 25 20.05 -20.65 -5.46
CA LYS A 25 19.13 -20.09 -4.46
C LYS A 25 17.86 -20.93 -4.30
N ILE A 26 17.31 -21.48 -5.38
CA ILE A 26 16.11 -22.31 -5.36
C ILE A 26 16.39 -23.71 -4.80
N SER A 27 17.60 -24.24 -5.03
CA SER A 27 18.00 -25.55 -4.51
C SER A 27 18.27 -25.58 -3.00
N GLN A 28 18.24 -24.42 -2.32
CA GLN A 28 18.34 -24.37 -0.88
C GLN A 28 17.06 -24.93 -0.25
N VAL A 29 17.22 -25.87 0.68
CA VAL A 29 16.11 -26.45 1.44
C VAL A 29 15.57 -25.38 2.40
N PRO A 30 14.24 -25.20 2.52
CA PRO A 30 13.67 -24.26 3.48
C PRO A 30 14.06 -24.65 4.91
N PHE A 31 14.37 -23.65 5.73
CA PHE A 31 14.65 -23.84 7.15
C PHE A 31 13.34 -23.97 7.93
N SER A 32 13.35 -24.79 9.00
CA SER A 32 12.21 -24.88 9.90
C SER A 32 12.14 -23.64 10.78
N LEU A 33 10.95 -23.06 10.93
CA LEU A 33 10.70 -21.96 11.86
C LEU A 33 10.86 -22.36 13.33
N GLU A 34 10.77 -23.65 13.63
CA GLU A 34 11.00 -24.24 14.96
C GLU A 34 12.50 -24.50 15.23
N THR A 35 13.39 -24.07 14.33
CA THR A 35 14.83 -24.22 14.55
C THR A 35 15.23 -23.30 15.72
N PRO A 36 15.79 -23.84 16.82
CA PRO A 36 16.20 -23.01 17.96
C PRO A 36 17.32 -22.06 17.53
N ILE A 37 17.32 -20.84 18.07
CA ILE A 37 18.31 -19.83 17.74
C ILE A 37 18.91 -19.22 19.01
N GLY A 38 20.24 -19.20 19.09
CA GLY A 38 20.96 -18.77 20.29
C GLY A 38 21.04 -19.85 21.38
N GLU A 39 21.48 -19.46 22.57
CA GLU A 39 21.62 -20.33 23.75
C GLU A 39 20.34 -20.36 24.62
N GLU A 40 19.36 -19.50 24.31
CA GLU A 40 18.10 -19.43 25.05
C GLU A 40 17.16 -20.55 24.60
N GLU A 41 16.82 -21.46 25.51
CA GLU A 41 16.05 -22.69 25.24
C GLU A 41 14.63 -22.47 24.69
N ASN A 42 14.14 -21.22 24.66
CA ASN A 42 12.78 -20.89 24.25
C ASN A 42 12.68 -20.03 22.98
N SER A 43 13.81 -19.71 22.32
CA SER A 43 13.82 -18.85 21.14
C SER A 43 13.93 -19.68 19.86
N HIS A 44 12.94 -19.53 18.97
CA HIS A 44 12.89 -20.20 17.68
C HIS A 44 13.07 -19.20 16.54
N LEU A 45 13.54 -19.67 15.38
CA LEU A 45 13.74 -18.84 14.20
C LEU A 45 12.48 -18.05 13.79
N GLY A 46 11.29 -18.64 13.99
CA GLY A 46 10.01 -18.00 13.72
C GLY A 46 9.74 -16.76 14.56
N ASP A 47 10.27 -16.68 15.79
CA ASP A 47 10.03 -15.56 16.71
C ASP A 47 10.67 -14.25 16.22
N PHE A 48 11.62 -14.34 15.27
CA PHE A 48 12.33 -13.20 14.68
C PHE A 48 11.77 -12.77 13.32
N ILE A 49 10.75 -13.47 12.80
CA ILE A 49 10.12 -13.11 11.54
C ILE A 49 8.98 -12.13 11.82
N GLU A 50 9.23 -10.85 11.55
CA GLU A 50 8.21 -9.82 11.59
C GLU A 50 7.13 -10.09 10.52
N ASP A 51 5.86 -10.04 10.94
CA ASP A 51 4.74 -10.03 10.01
C ASP A 51 4.65 -8.66 9.33
N LYS A 52 5.07 -8.60 8.05
CA LYS A 52 5.03 -7.39 7.23
C LYS A 52 3.65 -7.11 6.62
N VAL A 53 2.69 -8.00 6.80
CA VAL A 53 1.34 -7.88 6.24
C VAL A 53 0.44 -7.11 7.21
N ILE A 54 0.66 -7.25 8.52
CA ILE A 54 -0.16 -6.60 9.53
C ILE A 54 0.37 -5.17 9.77
N PRO A 55 -0.44 -4.12 9.56
CA PRO A 55 -0.04 -2.77 9.90
C PRO A 55 0.21 -2.66 11.40
N SER A 56 1.22 -1.88 11.79
CA SER A 56 1.49 -1.68 13.21
C SER A 56 0.29 -0.99 13.90
N PRO A 57 0.09 -1.20 15.22
CA PRO A 57 -0.95 -0.49 15.96
C PRO A 57 -0.94 1.05 15.76
N PRO A 58 0.21 1.76 15.80
CA PRO A 58 0.22 3.19 15.52
C PRO A 58 -0.18 3.53 14.09
N ASP A 59 0.22 2.74 13.09
CA ASP A 59 -0.19 2.97 11.69
C ASP A 59 -1.70 2.81 11.53
N THR A 60 -2.28 1.82 12.21
CA THR A 60 -3.73 1.59 12.23
C THR A 60 -4.47 2.80 12.82
N VAL A 61 -3.96 3.35 13.93
CA VAL A 61 -4.54 4.57 14.55
C VAL A 61 -4.44 5.77 13.61
N ILE A 62 -3.31 5.95 12.92
CA ILE A 62 -3.12 7.02 11.93
C ILE A 62 -4.14 6.90 10.80
N GLN A 63 -4.37 5.68 10.26
CA GLN A 63 -5.34 5.45 9.20
C GLN A 63 -6.78 5.75 9.65
N ILE A 64 -7.17 5.32 10.87
CA ILE A 64 -8.49 5.62 11.43
C ILE A 64 -8.66 7.14 11.57
N ASN A 65 -7.66 7.82 12.14
CA ASN A 65 -7.71 9.28 12.33
C ASN A 65 -7.79 10.02 10.98
N LEU A 66 -7.03 9.58 9.98
CA LEU A 66 -7.08 10.12 8.63
C LEU A 66 -8.48 9.99 8.03
N ARG A 67 -9.12 8.82 8.16
CA ARG A 67 -10.48 8.58 7.67
C ARG A 67 -11.48 9.52 8.32
N GLU A 68 -11.43 9.69 9.64
CA GLU A 68 -12.29 10.62 10.37
C GLU A 68 -12.10 12.07 9.89
N LYS A 69 -10.86 12.50 9.66
CA LYS A 69 -10.56 13.86 9.18
C LYS A 69 -11.03 14.08 7.76
N ILE A 70 -10.95 13.07 6.89
CA ILE A 70 -11.52 13.12 5.54
C ILE A 70 -13.05 13.25 5.62
N GLU A 71 -13.71 12.48 6.48
CA GLU A 71 -15.16 12.59 6.67
C GLU A 71 -15.57 13.98 7.22
N GLU A 72 -14.83 14.52 8.18
CA GLU A 72 -15.01 15.89 8.68
C GLU A 72 -14.88 16.92 7.55
N ALA A 73 -13.89 16.77 6.67
CA ALA A 73 -13.68 17.66 5.55
C ALA A 73 -14.82 17.58 4.51
N LEU A 74 -15.32 16.36 4.24
CA LEU A 74 -16.43 16.13 3.32
C LEU A 74 -17.77 16.70 3.83
N LYS A 75 -17.94 16.92 5.13
CA LYS A 75 -19.15 17.58 5.68
C LYS A 75 -19.33 19.02 5.19
N ASN A 76 -18.27 19.69 4.73
CA ASN A 76 -18.34 21.04 4.16
C ASN A 76 -18.85 21.06 2.70
N HIS A 77 -19.04 19.88 2.11
CA HIS A 77 -19.59 19.71 0.77
C HIS A 77 -21.08 19.40 0.83
N THR A 78 -21.76 19.64 -0.28
CA THR A 78 -23.15 19.15 -0.41
C THR A 78 -23.15 17.62 -0.38
N HIS A 79 -24.24 17.00 0.09
CA HIS A 79 -24.36 15.54 0.13
C HIS A 79 -24.03 14.88 -1.23
N ARG A 80 -24.44 15.51 -2.34
CA ARG A 80 -24.15 15.05 -3.69
C ARG A 80 -22.66 15.17 -4.06
N GLU A 81 -22.01 16.29 -3.73
CA GLU A 81 -20.56 16.46 -3.94
C GLU A 81 -19.76 15.44 -3.12
N ALA A 82 -20.13 15.23 -1.85
CA ALA A 82 -19.48 14.27 -0.97
C ALA A 82 -19.63 12.82 -1.48
N SER A 83 -20.83 12.41 -1.91
CA SER A 83 -21.05 11.05 -2.44
C SER A 83 -20.31 10.81 -3.76
N ILE A 84 -20.20 11.81 -4.63
CA ILE A 84 -19.39 11.72 -5.87
C ILE A 84 -17.92 11.53 -5.53
N LEU A 85 -17.38 12.29 -4.58
CA LEU A 85 -15.98 12.14 -4.14
C LEU A 85 -15.74 10.79 -3.48
N LYS A 86 -16.66 10.33 -2.63
CA LYS A 86 -16.53 9.02 -1.96
C LYS A 86 -16.44 7.89 -2.98
N MET A 87 -17.35 7.87 -3.95
CA MET A 87 -17.35 6.87 -5.01
C MET A 87 -16.11 6.98 -5.92
N ARG A 88 -15.67 8.21 -6.25
CA ARG A 88 -14.52 8.42 -7.13
C ARG A 88 -13.21 7.90 -6.54
N PHE A 89 -13.02 8.08 -5.24
CA PHE A 89 -11.78 7.73 -4.53
C PHE A 89 -11.92 6.52 -3.59
N GLY A 90 -13.00 5.73 -3.71
CA GLY A 90 -13.23 4.55 -2.86
C GLY A 90 -13.28 4.85 -1.35
N LEU A 91 -13.71 6.07 -0.96
CA LEU A 91 -13.76 6.48 0.44
C LEU A 91 -14.98 5.85 1.13
N GLY A 92 -14.81 4.61 1.57
CA GLY A 92 -15.83 3.87 2.31
C GLY A 92 -15.81 2.38 2.00
N ASP A 93 -15.98 2.07 0.72
CA ASP A 93 -16.07 0.74 0.11
C ASP A 93 -14.72 0.24 -0.45
N GLY A 94 -13.71 1.11 -0.54
CA GLY A 94 -12.37 0.77 -0.97
C GLY A 94 -12.20 0.61 -2.48
N ASN A 95 -13.26 0.85 -3.26
CA ASN A 95 -13.23 0.68 -4.71
C ASN A 95 -13.29 2.05 -5.40
N GLU A 96 -12.25 2.38 -6.17
CA GLU A 96 -12.23 3.59 -6.99
C GLU A 96 -13.03 3.39 -8.27
N HIS A 97 -13.88 4.35 -8.60
CA HIS A 97 -14.71 4.32 -9.80
C HIS A 97 -14.29 5.36 -10.83
N THR A 98 -14.34 5.04 -12.13
CA THR A 98 -13.97 6.01 -13.19
C THR A 98 -14.95 7.18 -13.29
N LEU A 99 -14.53 8.30 -13.91
CA LEU A 99 -15.44 9.45 -14.15
C LEU A 99 -16.69 9.06 -14.94
N GLU A 100 -16.58 8.05 -15.81
CA GLU A 100 -17.69 7.54 -16.62
C GLU A 100 -18.65 6.71 -15.76
N GLU A 101 -18.15 5.80 -14.94
CA GLU A 101 -18.95 5.00 -14.00
C GLU A 101 -19.71 5.88 -13.00
N VAL A 102 -19.02 6.85 -12.40
CA VAL A 102 -19.65 7.82 -11.50
C VAL A 102 -20.68 8.66 -12.27
N GLY A 103 -20.39 9.07 -13.51
CA GLY A 103 -21.33 9.79 -14.35
C GLY A 103 -22.62 9.01 -14.62
N GLN A 104 -22.49 7.72 -14.93
CA GLN A 104 -23.63 6.81 -15.12
C GLN A 104 -24.48 6.71 -13.85
N GLN A 105 -23.86 6.46 -12.68
CA GLN A 105 -24.58 6.34 -11.41
C GLN A 105 -25.32 7.63 -11.01
N PHE A 106 -24.69 8.79 -11.21
CA PHE A 106 -25.27 10.08 -10.84
C PHE A 106 -26.11 10.73 -11.95
N LYS A 107 -26.31 10.02 -13.08
CA LYS A 107 -27.05 10.46 -14.28
C LYS A 107 -26.56 11.82 -14.80
N VAL A 108 -25.25 11.99 -14.90
CA VAL A 108 -24.59 13.20 -15.39
C VAL A 108 -23.45 12.85 -16.33
N THR A 109 -23.03 13.82 -17.15
CA THR A 109 -21.92 13.60 -18.08
C THR A 109 -20.59 13.42 -17.35
N ARG A 110 -19.66 12.71 -17.98
CA ARG A 110 -18.26 12.57 -17.53
C ARG A 110 -17.63 13.93 -17.20
N GLU A 111 -17.80 14.91 -18.09
CA GLU A 111 -17.26 16.26 -17.89
C GLU A 111 -17.90 16.96 -16.68
N ARG A 112 -19.18 16.69 -16.40
CA ARG A 112 -19.83 17.24 -15.21
C ARG A 112 -19.23 16.67 -13.92
N ILE A 113 -18.89 15.37 -13.87
CA ILE A 113 -18.19 14.79 -12.73
C ILE A 113 -16.82 15.44 -12.56
N ARG A 114 -16.05 15.61 -13.65
CA ARG A 114 -14.74 16.27 -13.64
C ARG A 114 -14.81 17.69 -13.04
N GLN A 115 -15.80 18.48 -13.45
CA GLN A 115 -16.02 19.83 -12.92
C GLN A 115 -16.37 19.83 -11.42
N ILE A 116 -17.21 18.89 -11.00
CA ILE A 116 -17.59 18.74 -9.58
C ILE A 116 -16.36 18.39 -8.75
N GLU A 117 -15.55 17.45 -9.23
CA GLU A 117 -14.30 17.03 -8.60
C GLU A 117 -13.33 18.21 -8.43
N GLU A 118 -13.01 18.93 -9.51
CA GLU A 118 -12.12 20.10 -9.46
C GLU A 118 -12.62 21.17 -8.49
N LYS A 119 -13.93 21.46 -8.52
CA LYS A 119 -14.54 22.43 -7.62
C LYS A 119 -14.44 21.98 -6.18
N ALA A 120 -14.70 20.70 -5.91
CA ALA A 120 -14.68 20.16 -4.57
C ALA A 120 -13.25 20.10 -4.00
N LEU A 121 -12.27 19.63 -4.78
CA LEU A 121 -10.86 19.65 -4.42
C LEU A 121 -10.35 21.07 -4.16
N ARG A 122 -10.78 22.05 -4.97
CA ARG A 122 -10.44 23.47 -4.76
C ARG A 122 -10.99 24.00 -3.44
N LYS A 123 -12.22 23.63 -3.05
CA LYS A 123 -12.79 23.98 -1.74
C LYS A 123 -12.00 23.33 -0.60
N LEU A 124 -11.69 22.03 -0.71
CA LEU A 124 -10.91 21.30 0.30
C LEU A 124 -9.56 21.98 0.55
N ARG A 125 -8.84 22.35 -0.52
CA ARG A 125 -7.54 23.05 -0.43
C ARG A 125 -7.61 24.39 0.31
N ARG A 126 -8.68 25.16 0.12
CA ARG A 126 -8.85 26.50 0.72
C ARG A 126 -9.46 26.47 2.12
N SER A 127 -10.10 25.37 2.51
CA SER A 127 -10.71 25.22 3.83
C SER A 127 -9.65 25.13 4.94
N SER A 128 -10.04 25.46 6.18
CA SER A 128 -9.21 25.22 7.37
C SER A 128 -8.89 23.73 7.58
N CYS A 129 -9.67 22.81 6.98
CA CYS A 129 -9.37 21.39 6.98
C CYS A 129 -8.11 21.02 6.19
N SER A 130 -7.66 21.83 5.22
CA SER A 130 -6.40 21.52 4.51
C SER A 130 -5.19 21.49 5.43
N ARG A 131 -5.16 22.36 6.46
CA ARG A 131 -4.10 22.35 7.48
C ARG A 131 -4.11 21.07 8.30
N LYS A 132 -5.30 20.55 8.65
CA LYS A 132 -5.46 19.29 9.39
C LYS A 132 -5.08 18.07 8.55
N LEU A 133 -5.34 18.09 7.24
CA LEU A 133 -4.99 16.98 6.35
C LEU A 133 -3.50 16.99 5.96
N LYS A 134 -2.87 18.17 5.92
CA LYS A 134 -1.44 18.30 5.63
C LYS A 134 -0.54 17.58 6.65
N SER A 135 -0.95 17.47 7.91
CA SER A 135 -0.15 16.75 8.92
C SER A 135 -0.05 15.25 8.67
N PHE A 136 -0.87 14.68 7.77
CA PHE A 136 -0.79 13.28 7.37
C PHE A 136 0.09 13.04 6.13
N ILE A 137 0.51 14.11 5.45
CA ILE A 137 1.50 14.00 4.39
C ILE A 137 2.85 14.03 5.12
N SER A 138 3.42 12.86 5.39
CA SER A 138 4.81 12.81 5.83
C SER A 138 5.66 13.32 4.66
N ASP A 139 6.37 14.44 4.87
CA ASP A 139 7.37 14.92 3.92
C ASP A 139 8.44 13.82 3.77
N TYR A 140 8.41 13.11 2.64
CA TYR A 140 9.51 12.27 2.14
C TYR A 140 10.17 12.97 0.96
#